data_AF-A0A2N0Q3I9-F1
#
_entry.id   AF-A0A2N0Q3I9-F1
#
_cell.length_a   1.000
_cell.length_b   1.000
_cell.length_c   1.000
_cell.angle_alpha   90.00
_cell.angle_beta   90.00
_cell.angle_gamma   90.00
#
_symmetry.space_group_name_H-M   'P 1'
#
loop_
_entity.id
_entity.type
_entity.pdbx_description
1 polymer ?
#
loop_
_entity_poly.entity_id
_entity_poly.type
_entity_poly.pdbx_seq_one_letter_code
_entity_poly.pdbx_strand_id
1 'polypeptide(L)' 'MENHQENTWPLYEEMLLFEIVNEHGLKDWKLIASELAAKSFKKSSERTATNCKIKYDELFKAKP' A
#
# COMPACT_ATOMS: atom_id res chain seq x y z
N MET A 1 -24.48 13.73 -1.16
CA MET A 1 -24.10 12.33 -0.87
C MET A 1 -22.61 12.25 -1.09
N GLU A 2 -21.83 12.56 -0.06
CA GLU A 2 -20.38 12.36 -0.13
C GLU A 2 -20.15 10.86 -0.05
N ASN A 3 -19.88 10.24 -1.20
CA ASN A 3 -19.33 8.89 -1.25
C ASN A 3 -17.97 8.96 -0.56
N HIS A 4 -17.97 8.80 0.76
CA HIS A 4 -16.79 8.37 1.51
C HIS A 4 -16.49 6.97 1.01
N GLN A 5 -15.75 6.91 -0.09
CA GLN A 5 -15.09 5.70 -0.55
C GLN A 5 -14.36 5.17 0.68
N GLU A 6 -14.86 4.04 1.22
CA GLU A 6 -14.34 3.42 2.42
C GLU A 6 -12.82 3.37 2.27
N ASN A 7 -12.12 4.19 3.06
CA ASN A 7 -10.67 4.31 2.98
C ASN A 7 -10.09 3.01 3.57
N THR A 8 -10.09 1.94 2.78
CA THR A 8 -9.58 0.60 3.12
C THR A 8 -8.09 0.67 3.46
N TRP A 9 -7.41 1.73 3.04
CA TRP A 9 -6.02 2.06 3.34
C TRP A 9 -5.97 3.26 4.31
N PRO A 10 -5.77 3.04 5.61
CA PRO A 10 -5.41 4.12 6.52
C PRO A 10 -4.10 4.80 6.08
N LEU A 11 -4.02 6.11 6.27
CA LEU A 11 -2.87 6.94 5.89
C LEU A 11 -1.52 6.37 6.33
N TYR A 12 -1.45 5.75 7.52
CA TYR A 12 -0.21 5.15 8.00
C TYR A 12 0.26 3.98 7.12
N GLU A 13 -0.66 3.18 6.56
CA GLU A 13 -0.29 2.09 5.65
C GLU A 13 0.14 2.62 4.29
N GLU A 14 -0.39 3.75 3.86
CA GLU A 14 0.05 4.42 2.63
C GLU A 14 1.47 4.98 2.78
N MET A 15 1.76 5.63 3.91
CA MET A 15 3.11 6.10 4.24
C MET A 15 4.10 4.94 4.38
N LEU A 16 3.69 3.88 5.05
CA LEU A 16 4.50 2.68 5.24
C LEU A 16 4.78 1.97 3.91
N LEU A 17 3.77 1.88 3.03
CA LEU A 17 3.93 1.35 1.68
C LEU A 17 4.97 2.17 0.89
N PHE A 18 4.93 3.49 0.99
CA PHE A 18 5.94 4.35 0.36
C PHE A 18 7.35 4.10 0.91
N GLU A 19 7.51 4.02 2.23
CA GLU A 19 8.82 3.79 2.87
C GLU A 19 9.43 2.45 2.45
N ILE A 20 8.65 1.37 2.50
CA ILE A 20 9.08 0.01 2.10
C ILE A 20 9.43 -0.02 0.61
N VAL A 21 8.62 0.63 -0.24
CA VAL A 21 8.91 0.71 -1.69
C VAL A 21 10.17 1.53 -1.95
N ASN A 22 10.41 2.60 -1.20
CA ASN A 22 11.62 3.41 -1.32
C ASN A 22 12.88 2.63 -0.88
N GLU A 23 12.78 1.78 0.14
CA GLU A 23 13.88 0.93 0.62
C GLU A 23 14.19 -0.23 -0.34
N HIS A 24 13.17 -0.96 -0.80
CA HIS A 24 13.36 -2.17 -1.60
C HIS A 24 13.30 -1.94 -3.12
N GLY A 25 12.74 -0.81 -3.55
CA GLY A 25 12.44 -0.49 -4.95
C GLY A 25 11.21 -1.23 -5.51
N LEU A 26 10.76 -0.82 -6.70
CA LEU A 26 9.54 -1.32 -7.37
C LEU A 26 9.66 -2.74 -7.97
N LYS A 27 10.62 -3.55 -7.50
CA LYS A 27 11.03 -4.82 -8.12
C LYS A 27 10.37 -6.06 -7.52
N ASP A 28 10.05 -6.04 -6.23
CA ASP A 28 9.54 -7.22 -5.52
C ASP A 28 8.35 -6.89 -4.60
N TRP A 29 7.18 -6.83 -5.22
CA TRP A 29 5.92 -6.53 -4.54
C TRP A 29 5.48 -7.61 -3.56
N LYS A 30 6.00 -8.83 -3.66
CA LYS A 30 5.72 -9.89 -2.67
C LYS A 30 6.44 -9.58 -1.37
N LEU A 31 7.72 -9.21 -1.44
CA LEU A 31 8.47 -8.76 -0.27
C LEU A 31 7.83 -7.51 0.35
N ILE A 32 7.48 -6.51 -0.47
CA ILE A 32 6.81 -5.28 -0.01
C ILE A 32 5.52 -5.62 0.74
N ALA A 33 4.69 -6.50 0.19
CA ALA A 33 3.45 -6.95 0.81
C ALA A 33 3.68 -7.67 2.15
N SER A 34 4.69 -8.55 2.22
CA SER A 34 5.06 -9.25 3.45
C SER A 34 5.56 -8.30 4.53
N GLU A 35 6.44 -7.35 4.20
CA GLU A 35 6.93 -6.32 5.11
C GLU A 35 5.80 -5.40 5.58
N LEU A 36 4.93 -4.98 4.66
CA LEU A 36 3.78 -4.15 4.98
C LEU A 36 2.81 -4.88 5.91
N ALA A 37 2.53 -6.16 5.66
CA ALA A 37 1.67 -6.96 6.53
C ALA A 37 2.31 -7.23 7.91
N ALA A 38 3.64 -7.34 7.98
CA ALA A 38 4.36 -7.52 9.24
C ALA A 38 4.37 -6.24 10.10
N LYS A 39 4.44 -5.07 9.46
CA LYS A 39 4.48 -3.75 10.11
C LYS A 39 3.09 -3.13 10.29
N SER A 40 2.08 -3.59 9.55
CA SER A 40 0.69 -3.14 9.69
C SER A 40 0.05 -3.70 10.95
N PHE A 41 -0.65 -2.84 11.68
CA PHE A 41 -1.34 -3.21 12.91
C PHE A 41 -2.62 -4.01 12.66
N LYS A 42 -3.17 -3.98 11.44
CA LYS A 42 -4.31 -4.80 11.06
C LYS A 42 -3.81 -6.05 10.35
N LYS A 43 -4.36 -7.22 10.73
CA LYS A 43 -4.29 -8.44 9.90
C LYS A 43 -5.11 -8.21 8.64
N SER A 44 -4.56 -7.45 7.70
CA SER A 44 -5.23 -7.15 6.44
C SER A 44 -4.82 -8.23 5.44
N SER A 45 -5.71 -9.21 5.25
CA SER A 45 -5.65 -10.20 4.18
C SER A 45 -5.63 -9.57 2.78
N GLU A 46 -5.87 -8.27 2.70
CA GLU A 46 -5.93 -7.49 1.47
C GLU A 46 -4.60 -6.83 1.10
N ARG A 47 -3.54 -6.90 1.93
CA ARG A 47 -2.19 -6.41 1.59
C ARG A 47 -1.41 -7.40 0.73
N THR A 48 -2.04 -7.86 -0.33
CA THR A 48 -1.37 -8.71 -1.33
C THR A 48 -0.40 -7.88 -2.18
N ALA A 49 0.55 -8.54 -2.84
CA ALA A 49 1.49 -7.90 -3.76
C ALA A 49 0.77 -7.05 -4.82
N THR A 50 -0.34 -7.57 -5.36
CA THR A 50 -1.16 -6.88 -6.37
C THR A 50 -1.78 -5.61 -5.80
N ASN A 51 -2.37 -5.67 -4.61
CA ASN A 51 -3.03 -4.51 -3.99
C ASN A 51 -2.01 -3.44 -3.56
N CYS A 52 -0.84 -3.84 -3.07
CA CYS A 52 0.26 -2.91 -2.76
C CYS A 52 0.69 -2.15 -4.02
N LYS A 53 0.82 -2.85 -5.16
CA LYS A 53 1.17 -2.22 -6.43
C LYS A 53 0.09 -1.26 -6.94
N ILE A 54 -1.17 -1.69 -6.95
CA ILE A 54 -2.31 -0.85 -7.37
C ILE A 54 -2.34 0.41 -6.52
N LYS A 55 -2.29 0.26 -5.19
CA LYS A 55 -2.34 1.39 -4.28
C LYS A 55 -1.17 2.35 -4.46
N TYR A 56 0.04 1.83 -4.64
CA TYR A 56 1.20 2.66 -4.90
C TYR A 56 1.06 3.44 -6.23
N ASP A 57 0.57 2.78 -7.28
CA ASP A 57 0.33 3.44 -8.57
C ASP A 57 -0.79 4.49 -8.46
N GLU A 58 -1.87 4.25 -7.70
CA GLU A 58 -2.91 5.26 -7.41
C GLU A 58 -2.35 6.48 -6.67
N LEU A 59 -1.48 6.27 -5.67
CA LEU A 59 -0.92 7.35 -4.86
C LEU A 59 0.14 8.17 -5.63
N PHE A 60 0.95 7.52 -6.46
CA PHE A 60 2.18 8.11 -6.97
C PHE A 60 2.29 8.15 -8.50
N LYS A 61 1.48 7.40 -9.25
CA LYS A 61 1.40 7.50 -10.73
C LYS A 61 0.16 8.23 -11.24
N ALA A 62 -0.86 8.46 -10.40
CA ALA A 62 -2.05 9.21 -10.78
C ALA A 62 -1.88 10.75 -10.65
N LYS A 63 -0.66 11.28 -10.74
CA LYS A 63 -0.44 12.72 -10.91
C LYS A 63 -0.14 13.02 -12.37
N PRO A 64 -0.94 13.90 -13.04
CA PRO A 64 -0.58 14.45 -14.34
C PRO A 64 0.71 15.27 -14.29
#